data_AF-A0A074RTT5-F1
#
_entry.id   AF-A0A074RTT5-F1
#
_cell.length_a   1.000
_cell.length_b   1.000
_cell.length_c   1.000
_cell.angle_alpha   90.00
_cell.angle_beta   90.00
_cell.angle_gamma   90.00
#
_symmetry.space_group_name_H-M   'P 1'
#
loop_
_entity.id
_entity.type
_entity.pdbx_description
1 polymer ?
#
loop_
_entity_poly.entity_id
_entity_poly.type
_entity_poly.pdbx_seq_one_letter_code
_entity_poly.pdbx_strand_id
1 'polypeptide(L)'
;MSTPQLHGQQSGDAPDTTMSGYDKPLPDPFGFNEGYGFTGGPPAKPLFELEMTRLSAELRRKPSWWTKCRDETILSKWREEAVAQANLMDESHIEYVLKELDGYANLRDEVSGAEVSCYDKIWQSDTLIRASLKEKLVAGAAKLENMPEPEKDWHPRSNGQVLDLVHPSLYPIVYGRTLSYSEDSDDRSPTALQLRLKPPVSENRSTISWRAPNHYYISKRFQWLPTDFKVSEDGTSVKSVSYINNLNPLEHTELYKAIEELIAAYIPLFERVLTDCIPENKAIPERTDNSCLHDLDGYRESPSYSDYSGDERFDKDYAEWEEGRPTTLPSIIEGGYKAGSLENRGIRYTLAGRTIQVIVKLANIHLTPEKPEYGGGSWHVEGMMNEAIAVSGIYYYDEENVSESRLAFRTAVAGPENYEQYDHKGCILTWGIDNDDPCVNELGSVITCQDRCIAFPNTYQHRVSPFQLTDRSKPGHRKIVALFLVDPAIRRPSTTTVPPQQVDWRASGISANPVLKRGFDKLAPEIIDHIDSMIEGSMTRKEAEAYRLELMDERTAFTAKNDEEFFLSTFSLCEH
;
A
#
# COMPACT_ATOMS: atom_id res chain seq x y z
N MET A 1 37.70 -10.26 -63.77
CA MET A 1 37.37 -8.83 -63.90
C MET A 1 36.57 -8.45 -62.69
N SER A 2 37.15 -7.58 -61.87
CA SER A 2 36.71 -7.19 -60.53
C SER A 2 35.70 -6.06 -60.58
N THR A 3 34.62 -6.11 -59.79
CA THR A 3 34.05 -5.02 -58.94
C THR A 3 32.78 -5.52 -58.21
N PRO A 4 32.32 -4.90 -57.08
CA PRO A 4 32.51 -5.49 -55.75
C PRO A 4 31.22 -5.67 -54.93
N GLN A 5 31.37 -6.35 -53.79
CA GLN A 5 30.39 -6.50 -52.71
C GLN A 5 30.03 -5.16 -52.04
N LEU A 6 28.75 -4.98 -51.72
CA LEU A 6 28.25 -4.01 -50.74
C LEU A 6 27.50 -4.77 -49.63
N HIS A 7 28.07 -4.67 -48.43
CA HIS A 7 27.44 -5.03 -47.16
C HIS A 7 26.43 -3.96 -46.73
N GLY A 8 25.43 -4.37 -45.94
CA GLY A 8 24.71 -3.46 -45.05
C GLY A 8 23.19 -3.64 -45.00
N GLN A 9 22.68 -4.85 -44.72
CA GLN A 9 21.35 -4.97 -44.12
C GLN A 9 21.51 -4.77 -42.62
N GLN A 10 21.14 -3.59 -42.12
CA GLN A 10 20.78 -3.40 -40.72
C GLN A 10 19.49 -4.18 -40.47
N SER A 11 19.61 -5.36 -39.87
CA SER A 11 18.50 -6.00 -39.17
C SER A 11 18.15 -5.10 -37.99
N GLY A 12 16.91 -4.61 -37.95
CA GLY A 12 16.36 -3.99 -36.76
C GLY A 12 16.30 -5.06 -35.66
N ASP A 13 17.11 -4.87 -34.62
CA ASP A 13 16.95 -5.61 -33.39
C ASP A 13 15.62 -5.16 -32.77
N ALA A 14 14.62 -6.05 -32.81
CA ALA A 14 13.51 -5.99 -31.89
C ALA A 14 14.08 -6.12 -30.46
N PRO A 15 13.61 -5.34 -29.48
CA PRO A 15 14.07 -5.51 -28.11
C PRO A 15 13.75 -6.93 -27.66
N ASP A 16 14.80 -7.63 -27.28
CA ASP A 16 14.77 -8.97 -26.70
C ASP A 16 14.09 -8.87 -25.32
N THR A 17 12.76 -8.80 -25.29
CA THR A 17 11.96 -8.92 -24.06
C THR A 17 11.99 -10.38 -23.64
N THR A 18 13.13 -10.83 -23.13
CA THR A 18 13.17 -11.97 -22.24
C THR A 18 12.34 -11.58 -21.01
N MET A 19 11.11 -12.08 -20.93
CA MET A 19 10.25 -11.97 -19.74
C MET A 19 10.91 -12.78 -18.62
N SER A 20 11.97 -12.26 -17.99
CA SER A 20 12.45 -12.83 -16.74
C SER A 20 11.40 -12.55 -15.68
N GLY A 21 10.71 -13.58 -15.20
CA GLY A 21 9.84 -13.44 -14.03
C GLY A 21 10.61 -12.83 -12.86
N TYR A 22 9.94 -11.98 -12.09
CA TYR A 22 10.50 -11.45 -10.84
C TYR A 22 10.08 -12.37 -9.69
N ASP A 23 11.06 -12.92 -8.99
CA ASP A 23 10.85 -13.91 -7.91
C ASP A 23 11.59 -13.54 -6.61
N LYS A 24 11.99 -12.28 -6.48
CA LYS A 24 12.61 -11.76 -5.25
C LYS A 24 11.56 -11.04 -4.40
N PRO A 25 11.74 -10.97 -3.07
CA PRO A 25 10.94 -10.08 -2.24
C PRO A 25 11.01 -8.63 -2.72
N LEU A 26 9.87 -7.95 -2.71
CA LEU A 26 9.76 -6.53 -3.02
C LEU A 26 10.19 -5.68 -1.82
N PRO A 27 10.46 -4.38 -2.03
CA PRO A 27 10.66 -3.44 -0.93
C PRO A 27 9.46 -3.44 0.03
N ASP A 28 9.74 -3.43 1.32
CA ASP A 28 8.73 -3.48 2.38
C ASP A 28 8.86 -2.27 3.34
N PRO A 29 7.84 -1.89 4.11
CA PRO A 29 7.93 -0.73 5.01
C PRO A 29 8.73 -1.01 6.30
N PHE A 30 9.62 -2.02 6.32
CA PHE A 30 10.36 -2.46 7.49
C PHE A 30 11.87 -2.56 7.21
N GLY A 31 12.71 -2.26 8.21
CA GLY A 31 14.10 -2.73 8.21
C GLY A 31 15.13 -2.01 7.32
N PHE A 32 14.87 -0.79 6.82
CA PHE A 32 15.87 0.03 6.11
C PHE A 32 16.68 0.98 7.00
N ASN A 33 16.42 1.01 8.30
CA ASN A 33 17.01 1.98 9.23
C ASN A 33 18.19 1.34 10.00
N GLU A 34 19.42 1.45 9.48
CA GLU A 34 20.64 0.90 10.10
C GLU A 34 21.34 1.86 11.08
N GLY A 35 20.69 2.93 11.55
CA GLY A 35 21.31 3.86 12.50
C GLY A 35 20.79 5.28 12.39
N TYR A 36 21.68 6.27 12.54
CA TYR A 36 21.40 7.64 12.16
C TYR A 36 21.38 7.69 10.63
N GLY A 37 20.19 7.83 10.05
CA GLY A 37 19.98 7.92 8.61
C GLY A 37 19.27 6.73 8.00
N PHE A 38 18.31 7.05 7.13
CA PHE A 38 17.57 6.12 6.29
C PHE A 38 18.43 5.70 5.08
N THR A 39 19.50 4.94 5.34
CA THR A 39 20.44 4.50 4.31
C THR A 39 19.79 3.50 3.35
N GLY A 40 19.66 3.86 2.07
CA GLY A 40 19.20 2.96 1.01
C GLY A 40 17.70 2.98 0.71
N GLY A 41 16.92 3.86 1.33
CA GLY A 41 15.53 4.08 0.90
C GLY A 41 15.38 5.16 -0.17
N PRO A 42 14.15 5.44 -0.66
CA PRO A 42 13.93 6.40 -1.75
C PRO A 42 14.45 7.80 -1.40
N PRO A 43 15.09 8.52 -2.33
CA PRO A 43 15.62 9.86 -2.05
C PRO A 43 14.50 10.85 -1.74
N ALA A 44 14.77 11.82 -0.86
CA ALA A 44 13.90 12.97 -0.66
C ALA A 44 13.65 13.66 -2.01
N LYS A 45 12.40 14.10 -2.21
CA LYS A 45 11.99 14.73 -3.47
C LYS A 45 11.91 16.23 -3.24
N PRO A 46 12.44 17.06 -4.15
CA PRO A 46 12.31 18.50 -4.00
C PRO A 46 10.84 18.94 -3.99
N LEU A 47 10.57 20.08 -3.36
CA LEU A 47 9.23 20.68 -3.33
C LEU A 47 8.67 20.90 -4.74
N PHE A 48 9.52 21.27 -5.70
CA PHE A 48 9.15 21.40 -7.11
C PHE A 48 8.67 20.07 -7.71
N GLU A 49 9.37 18.97 -7.44
CA GLU A 49 9.01 17.64 -7.92
C GLU A 49 7.64 17.18 -7.36
N LEU A 50 7.40 17.47 -6.08
CA LEU A 50 6.12 17.20 -5.42
C LEU A 50 5.00 18.08 -6.01
N GLU A 51 5.25 19.36 -6.28
CA GLU A 51 4.27 20.25 -6.89
C GLU A 51 3.94 19.85 -8.34
N MET A 52 4.95 19.45 -9.12
CA MET A 52 4.76 18.90 -10.48
C MET A 52 3.90 17.64 -10.46
N THR A 53 4.19 16.72 -9.53
CA THR A 53 3.40 15.49 -9.38
C THR A 53 1.96 15.80 -8.99
N ARG A 54 1.75 16.77 -8.10
CA ARG A 54 0.42 17.26 -7.71
C ARG A 54 -0.32 17.84 -8.91
N LEU A 55 0.30 18.72 -9.70
CA LEU A 55 -0.32 19.29 -10.90
C LEU A 55 -0.70 18.21 -11.90
N SER A 56 0.20 17.27 -12.18
CA SER A 56 -0.05 16.11 -13.04
C SER A 56 -1.30 15.33 -12.57
N ALA A 57 -1.36 15.01 -11.28
CA ALA A 57 -2.51 14.32 -10.69
C ALA A 57 -3.82 15.13 -10.80
N GLU A 58 -3.81 16.44 -10.56
CA GLU A 58 -5.02 17.29 -10.70
C GLU A 58 -5.53 17.33 -12.15
N LEU A 59 -4.62 17.44 -13.13
CA LEU A 59 -5.00 17.40 -14.54
C LEU A 59 -5.60 16.03 -14.92
N ARG A 60 -5.00 14.94 -14.41
CA ARG A 60 -5.48 13.57 -14.62
C ARG A 60 -6.77 13.23 -13.87
N ARG A 61 -7.24 14.08 -12.95
CA ARG A 61 -8.59 13.93 -12.34
C ARG A 61 -9.70 14.50 -13.21
N LYS A 62 -9.38 15.32 -14.21
CA LYS A 62 -10.41 15.90 -15.09
C LYS A 62 -11.07 14.77 -15.91
N PRO A 63 -12.39 14.80 -16.12
CA PRO A 63 -13.06 13.77 -16.93
C PRO A 63 -12.47 13.68 -18.34
N SER A 64 -12.19 12.46 -18.80
CA SER A 64 -11.61 12.18 -20.13
C SER A 64 -10.26 12.88 -20.38
N TRP A 65 -9.46 13.12 -19.34
CA TRP A 65 -8.17 13.79 -19.44
C TRP A 65 -7.24 13.14 -20.47
N TRP A 66 -7.24 11.81 -20.59
CA TRP A 66 -6.36 11.04 -21.48
C TRP A 66 -6.62 11.30 -22.98
N THR A 67 -7.81 11.75 -23.34
CA THR A 67 -8.12 12.24 -24.70
C THR A 67 -7.84 13.73 -24.82
N LYS A 68 -8.19 14.49 -23.78
CA LYS A 68 -8.07 15.95 -23.75
C LYS A 68 -6.64 16.45 -23.72
N CYS A 69 -5.70 15.68 -23.17
CA CYS A 69 -4.28 16.01 -23.16
C CYS A 69 -3.65 15.99 -24.57
N ARG A 70 -4.38 15.56 -25.60
CA ARG A 70 -3.95 15.57 -27.01
C ARG A 70 -4.62 16.68 -27.82
N ASP A 71 -5.46 17.51 -27.19
CA ASP A 71 -6.09 18.67 -27.81
C ASP A 71 -5.31 19.94 -27.43
N GLU A 72 -4.68 20.57 -28.41
CA GLU A 72 -3.84 21.74 -28.21
C GLU A 72 -4.60 22.95 -27.61
N THR A 73 -5.91 23.07 -27.90
CA THR A 73 -6.74 24.14 -27.35
C THR A 73 -6.95 23.91 -25.86
N ILE A 74 -7.16 22.66 -25.45
CA ILE A 74 -7.34 22.29 -24.04
C ILE A 74 -6.02 22.40 -23.29
N LEU A 75 -4.91 21.91 -23.86
CA LEU A 75 -3.58 22.05 -23.28
C LEU A 75 -3.21 23.52 -23.07
N SER A 76 -3.49 24.39 -24.04
CA SER A 76 -3.24 25.83 -23.91
C SER A 76 -4.01 26.45 -22.74
N LYS A 77 -5.27 26.05 -22.55
CA LYS A 77 -6.05 26.49 -21.40
C LYS A 77 -5.50 25.94 -20.07
N TRP A 78 -5.12 24.66 -20.01
CA TRP A 78 -4.52 24.08 -18.81
C TRP A 78 -3.18 24.72 -18.47
N ARG A 79 -2.39 25.10 -19.47
CA ARG A 79 -1.15 25.88 -19.31
C ARG A 79 -1.43 27.23 -18.66
N GLU A 80 -2.37 28.00 -19.20
CA GLU A 80 -2.75 29.30 -18.63
C GLU A 80 -3.25 29.18 -17.18
N GLU A 81 -4.10 28.18 -16.90
CA GLU A 81 -4.58 27.89 -15.54
C GLU A 81 -3.44 27.51 -14.60
N ALA A 82 -2.51 26.67 -15.06
CA ALA A 82 -1.36 26.21 -14.26
C ALA A 82 -0.38 27.35 -13.97
N VAL A 83 -0.03 28.17 -14.96
CA VAL A 83 0.86 29.34 -14.78
C VAL A 83 0.23 30.34 -13.81
N ALA A 84 -1.08 30.57 -13.88
CA ALA A 84 -1.77 31.49 -12.98
C ALA A 84 -1.85 30.99 -11.52
N GLN A 85 -1.72 29.68 -11.29
CA GLN A 85 -1.83 29.03 -9.98
C GLN A 85 -0.49 28.53 -9.43
N ALA A 86 0.59 28.59 -10.21
CA ALA A 86 1.89 28.09 -9.83
C ALA A 86 2.44 28.88 -8.64
N ASN A 87 2.95 28.15 -7.65
CA ASN A 87 3.58 28.76 -6.49
C ASN A 87 5.11 28.72 -6.60
N LEU A 88 5.68 27.51 -6.75
CA LEU A 88 7.12 27.34 -6.90
C LEU A 88 7.52 27.20 -8.38
N MET A 89 6.71 26.49 -9.16
CA MET A 89 7.00 26.13 -10.55
C MET A 89 7.09 27.32 -11.52
N ASP A 90 8.05 27.26 -12.44
CA ASP A 90 8.08 28.11 -13.63
C ASP A 90 7.41 27.43 -14.86
N GLU A 91 7.41 28.13 -16.00
CA GLU A 91 6.81 27.63 -17.24
C GLU A 91 7.46 26.34 -17.76
N SER A 92 8.76 26.13 -17.52
CA SER A 92 9.45 24.90 -17.95
C SER A 92 8.98 23.67 -17.18
N HIS A 93 8.68 23.82 -15.89
CA HIS A 93 8.09 22.77 -15.06
C HIS A 93 6.68 22.42 -15.56
N ILE A 94 5.86 23.43 -15.82
CA ILE A 94 4.50 23.24 -16.33
C ILE A 94 4.53 22.55 -17.69
N GLU A 95 5.41 22.97 -18.59
CA GLU A 95 5.60 22.34 -19.91
C GLU A 95 6.00 20.87 -19.79
N TYR A 96 6.86 20.52 -18.84
CA TYR A 96 7.19 19.12 -18.57
C TYR A 96 5.92 18.35 -18.16
N VAL A 97 5.18 18.87 -17.18
CA VAL A 97 3.95 18.23 -16.67
C VAL A 97 2.92 18.02 -17.78
N LEU A 98 2.74 19.00 -18.67
CA LEU A 98 1.79 18.87 -19.79
C LEU A 98 2.23 17.81 -20.80
N LYS A 99 3.54 17.68 -21.07
CA LYS A 99 4.08 16.68 -22.00
C LYS A 99 3.98 15.26 -21.45
N GLU A 100 4.21 15.05 -20.15
CA GLU A 100 4.15 13.71 -19.56
C GLU A 100 2.71 13.14 -19.51
N LEU A 101 1.67 13.98 -19.62
CA LEU A 101 0.29 13.51 -19.65
C LEU A 101 0.05 12.50 -20.78
N ASP A 102 0.69 12.65 -21.94
CA ASP A 102 0.56 11.67 -23.01
C ASP A 102 1.13 10.30 -22.61
N GLY A 103 2.24 10.28 -21.86
CA GLY A 103 2.81 9.04 -21.33
C GLY A 103 1.89 8.34 -20.33
N TYR A 104 1.30 9.09 -19.40
CA TYR A 104 0.28 8.53 -18.52
C TYR A 104 -0.96 8.07 -19.28
N ALA A 105 -1.36 8.77 -20.36
CA ALA A 105 -2.48 8.35 -21.20
C ALA A 105 -2.20 7.03 -21.91
N ASN A 106 -0.94 6.78 -22.29
CA ASN A 106 -0.49 5.51 -22.87
C ASN A 106 -0.37 4.38 -21.84
N LEU A 107 -0.12 4.69 -20.57
CA LEU A 107 -0.16 3.72 -19.46
C LEU A 107 -1.57 3.26 -19.11
N ARG A 108 -2.58 4.07 -19.46
CA ARG A 108 -3.99 3.76 -19.17
C ARG A 108 -4.45 2.54 -19.96
N ASP A 109 -5.13 1.64 -19.26
CA ASP A 109 -5.72 0.45 -19.85
C ASP A 109 -7.19 0.71 -20.22
N GLU A 110 -7.52 0.63 -21.50
CA GLU A 110 -8.88 0.93 -21.96
C GLU A 110 -9.92 -0.10 -21.50
N VAL A 111 -9.53 -1.37 -21.38
CA VAL A 111 -10.46 -2.47 -21.08
C VAL A 111 -10.86 -2.47 -19.61
N SER A 112 -9.88 -2.36 -18.71
CA SER A 112 -10.08 -2.34 -17.26
C SER A 112 -10.36 -0.93 -16.72
N GLY A 113 -10.02 0.12 -17.47
CA GLY A 113 -10.02 1.50 -17.01
C GLY A 113 -8.90 1.82 -16.02
N ALA A 114 -7.91 0.93 -15.86
CA ALA A 114 -6.80 1.13 -14.94
C ALA A 114 -5.92 2.30 -15.37
N GLU A 115 -5.64 3.21 -14.46
CA GLU A 115 -4.77 4.38 -14.66
C GLU A 115 -3.96 4.67 -13.39
N VAL A 116 -2.82 5.35 -13.56
CA VAL A 116 -2.05 5.87 -12.42
C VAL A 116 -2.89 6.95 -11.72
N SER A 117 -2.87 6.94 -10.39
CA SER A 117 -3.68 7.82 -9.55
C SER A 117 -2.87 9.04 -9.08
N CYS A 118 -2.97 9.43 -7.81
CA CYS A 118 -2.38 10.66 -7.28
C CYS A 118 -0.84 10.67 -7.24
N TYR A 119 -0.21 9.49 -7.25
CA TYR A 119 1.24 9.34 -7.25
C TYR A 119 1.63 8.06 -8.00
N ASP A 120 2.87 7.98 -8.47
CA ASP A 120 3.38 6.79 -9.15
C ASP A 120 3.31 5.55 -8.24
N LYS A 121 3.12 4.37 -8.85
CA LYS A 121 2.82 3.08 -8.20
C LYS A 121 1.44 2.98 -7.54
N ILE A 122 0.65 4.05 -7.47
CA ILE A 122 -0.76 3.99 -7.04
C ILE A 122 -1.63 3.90 -8.28
N TRP A 123 -2.38 2.82 -8.42
CA TRP A 123 -3.28 2.60 -9.54
C TRP A 123 -4.73 2.65 -9.10
N GLN A 124 -5.60 3.13 -9.98
CA GLN A 124 -7.04 3.18 -9.75
C GLN A 124 -7.84 2.74 -10.97
N SER A 125 -9.09 2.36 -10.77
CA SER A 125 -10.08 2.21 -11.85
C SER A 125 -11.49 2.37 -11.30
N ASP A 126 -12.34 3.08 -12.03
CA ASP A 126 -13.77 3.25 -11.71
C ASP A 126 -14.67 2.27 -12.50
N THR A 127 -14.08 1.43 -13.36
CA THR A 127 -14.82 0.50 -14.25
C THR A 127 -14.35 -0.95 -14.14
N LEU A 128 -13.44 -1.25 -13.21
CA LEU A 128 -12.86 -2.58 -13.04
C LEU A 128 -13.92 -3.65 -12.73
N ILE A 129 -14.90 -3.28 -11.90
CA ILE A 129 -15.92 -4.20 -11.38
C ILE A 129 -17.20 -4.06 -12.18
N ARG A 130 -17.60 -5.15 -12.85
CA ARG A 130 -18.87 -5.22 -13.58
C ARG A 130 -20.06 -5.15 -12.62
N ALA A 131 -21.15 -4.52 -13.05
CA ALA A 131 -22.37 -4.39 -12.26
C ALA A 131 -22.89 -5.73 -11.70
N SER A 132 -22.85 -6.81 -12.49
CA SER A 132 -23.27 -8.14 -12.04
C SER A 132 -22.42 -8.69 -10.89
N LEU A 133 -21.12 -8.35 -10.83
CA LEU A 133 -20.24 -8.76 -9.74
C LEU A 133 -20.52 -7.93 -8.48
N LYS A 134 -20.71 -6.62 -8.64
CA LYS A 134 -21.14 -5.73 -7.56
C LYS A 134 -22.45 -6.21 -6.92
N GLU A 135 -23.45 -6.56 -7.72
CA GLU A 135 -24.74 -7.08 -7.22
C GLU A 135 -24.58 -8.34 -6.39
N LYS A 136 -23.76 -9.31 -6.85
CA LYS A 136 -23.43 -10.52 -6.08
C LYS A 136 -22.74 -10.18 -4.75
N LEU A 137 -21.79 -9.26 -4.79
CA LEU A 137 -21.04 -8.82 -3.61
C LEU A 137 -21.96 -8.16 -2.58
N VAL A 138 -22.80 -7.20 -3.01
CA VAL A 138 -23.78 -6.52 -2.15
C VAL A 138 -24.76 -7.54 -1.55
N ALA A 139 -25.31 -8.44 -2.35
CA ALA A 139 -26.23 -9.48 -1.86
C ALA A 139 -25.55 -10.46 -0.88
N GLY A 140 -24.28 -10.79 -1.10
CA GLY A 140 -23.48 -11.63 -0.22
C GLY A 140 -23.16 -10.92 1.11
N ALA A 141 -22.69 -9.68 1.05
CA ALA A 141 -22.36 -8.85 2.21
C ALA A 141 -23.60 -8.54 3.06
N ALA A 142 -24.77 -8.34 2.43
CA ALA A 142 -26.03 -8.11 3.12
C ALA A 142 -26.41 -9.25 4.10
N LYS A 143 -25.94 -10.48 3.87
CA LYS A 143 -26.17 -11.60 4.80
C LYS A 143 -25.37 -11.47 6.10
N LEU A 144 -24.21 -10.82 6.04
CA LEU A 144 -23.38 -10.53 7.21
C LEU A 144 -23.83 -9.22 7.89
N GLU A 145 -24.30 -8.26 7.10
CA GLU A 145 -24.74 -6.94 7.58
C GLU A 145 -26.09 -6.99 8.30
N ASN A 146 -27.05 -7.79 7.80
CA ASN A 146 -28.43 -7.83 8.29
C ASN A 146 -28.64 -8.81 9.46
N MET A 147 -27.61 -9.04 10.26
CA MET A 147 -27.69 -9.88 11.46
C MET A 147 -28.39 -9.13 12.61
N PRO A 148 -29.00 -9.84 13.58
CA PRO A 148 -29.52 -9.21 14.80
C PRO A 148 -28.45 -8.37 15.51
N GLU A 149 -28.82 -7.23 16.11
CA GLU A 149 -27.84 -6.32 16.76
C GLU A 149 -26.85 -7.00 17.72
N PRO A 150 -27.24 -7.98 18.57
CA PRO A 150 -26.29 -8.67 19.45
C PRO A 150 -25.24 -9.52 18.72
N GLU A 151 -25.50 -9.87 17.46
CA GLU A 151 -24.63 -10.71 16.61
C GLU A 151 -23.77 -9.87 15.67
N LYS A 152 -24.05 -8.56 15.54
CA LYS A 152 -23.25 -7.63 14.75
C LYS A 152 -21.90 -7.38 15.39
N ASP A 153 -20.84 -7.48 14.59
CA ASP A 153 -19.48 -7.25 15.03
C ASP A 153 -19.08 -5.79 14.85
N TRP A 154 -19.48 -4.95 15.81
CA TRP A 154 -19.04 -3.56 15.85
C TRP A 154 -17.56 -3.48 16.24
N HIS A 155 -16.77 -2.84 15.38
CA HIS A 155 -15.33 -2.71 15.57
C HIS A 155 -15.03 -2.04 16.94
N PRO A 156 -14.14 -2.61 17.76
CA PRO A 156 -13.83 -2.03 19.06
C PRO A 156 -13.33 -0.59 18.94
N ARG A 157 -13.72 0.29 19.87
CA ARG A 157 -13.28 1.70 19.93
C ARG A 157 -13.68 2.55 18.71
N SER A 158 -14.60 2.07 17.88
CA SER A 158 -15.11 2.81 16.71
C SER A 158 -16.34 3.70 16.98
N ASN A 159 -16.72 3.86 18.25
CA ASN A 159 -17.97 4.52 18.66
C ASN A 159 -19.23 3.89 17.99
N GLY A 160 -19.18 2.61 17.63
CA GLY A 160 -20.30 1.92 16.96
C GLY A 160 -20.59 2.48 15.56
N GLN A 161 -19.56 2.98 14.87
CA GLN A 161 -19.67 3.50 13.50
C GLN A 161 -19.06 2.55 12.47
N VAL A 162 -18.16 1.64 12.88
CA VAL A 162 -17.51 0.69 11.96
C VAL A 162 -18.02 -0.72 12.26
N LEU A 163 -18.69 -1.33 11.28
CA LEU A 163 -19.19 -2.69 11.33
C LEU A 163 -18.25 -3.60 10.54
N ASP A 164 -17.64 -4.56 11.25
CA ASP A 164 -16.75 -5.56 10.68
C ASP A 164 -17.58 -6.73 10.11
N LEU A 165 -17.60 -6.93 8.79
CA LEU A 165 -18.26 -8.09 8.18
C LEU A 165 -17.30 -9.27 8.08
N VAL A 166 -16.07 -9.00 7.62
CA VAL A 166 -14.94 -9.94 7.63
C VAL A 166 -13.74 -9.14 8.09
N HIS A 167 -13.17 -9.47 9.26
CA HIS A 167 -12.02 -8.73 9.77
C HIS A 167 -10.86 -9.66 10.11
N PRO A 168 -9.65 -9.41 9.58
CA PRO A 168 -8.51 -10.32 9.72
C PRO A 168 -7.94 -10.40 11.13
N SER A 169 -8.29 -9.44 12.00
CA SER A 169 -7.93 -9.49 13.43
C SER A 169 -8.81 -10.43 14.25
N LEU A 170 -9.86 -11.01 13.65
CA LEU A 170 -10.68 -12.02 14.29
C LEU A 170 -10.22 -13.41 13.82
N TYR A 171 -10.05 -14.32 14.78
CA TYR A 171 -9.40 -15.62 14.58
C TYR A 171 -8.01 -15.52 13.92
N PRO A 172 -7.10 -14.65 14.42
CA PRO A 172 -5.74 -14.57 13.90
C PRO A 172 -4.96 -15.85 14.26
N ILE A 173 -3.77 -16.00 13.70
CA ILE A 173 -2.78 -16.92 14.27
C ILE A 173 -2.35 -16.37 15.63
N VAL A 174 -2.38 -17.21 16.65
CA VAL A 174 -1.79 -16.95 17.96
C VAL A 174 -0.59 -17.88 18.12
N TYR A 175 0.62 -17.34 18.04
CA TYR A 175 1.83 -18.14 18.08
C TYR A 175 1.96 -18.94 19.38
N GLY A 176 2.45 -20.17 19.27
CA GLY A 176 2.47 -21.15 20.36
C GLY A 176 1.11 -21.80 20.67
N ARG A 177 0.00 -21.28 20.15
CA ARG A 177 -1.35 -21.80 20.40
C ARG A 177 -1.99 -22.40 19.15
N THR A 178 -2.00 -21.65 18.05
CA THR A 178 -2.62 -22.08 16.78
C THR A 178 -1.89 -23.31 16.23
N LEU A 179 -2.67 -24.35 15.92
CA LEU A 179 -2.19 -25.59 15.34
C LEU A 179 -2.16 -25.49 13.81
N SER A 180 -1.20 -26.17 13.19
CA SER A 180 -1.03 -26.21 11.74
C SER A 180 -0.53 -27.58 11.28
N TYR A 181 -0.86 -27.93 10.04
CA TYR A 181 -0.26 -29.06 9.33
C TYR A 181 1.12 -28.68 8.79
N SER A 182 1.99 -29.67 8.62
CA SER A 182 3.27 -29.48 7.94
C SER A 182 3.02 -29.07 6.49
N GLU A 183 3.68 -28.01 6.02
CA GLU A 183 3.57 -27.55 4.63
C GLU A 183 4.12 -28.60 3.64
N ASP A 184 5.22 -29.26 4.00
CA ASP A 184 5.89 -30.28 3.16
C ASP A 184 5.18 -31.65 3.16
N SER A 185 4.05 -31.78 3.85
CA SER A 185 3.31 -33.04 3.93
C SER A 185 1.93 -32.86 3.32
N ASP A 186 1.43 -33.89 2.65
CA ASP A 186 0.02 -33.99 2.23
C ASP A 186 -0.85 -34.66 3.31
N ASP A 187 -0.26 -35.13 4.43
CA ASP A 187 -1.03 -35.72 5.52
C ASP A 187 -1.85 -34.64 6.22
N ARG A 188 -3.18 -34.80 6.18
CA ARG A 188 -4.17 -33.94 6.83
C ARG A 188 -4.98 -34.72 7.87
N SER A 189 -4.43 -35.81 8.39
CA SER A 189 -5.01 -36.58 9.49
C SER A 189 -4.96 -35.80 10.80
N PRO A 190 -5.89 -36.02 11.75
CA PRO A 190 -5.85 -35.37 13.06
C PRO A 190 -4.52 -35.57 13.80
N THR A 191 -3.86 -36.71 13.60
CA THR A 191 -2.55 -37.01 14.18
C THR A 191 -1.42 -36.18 13.58
N ALA A 192 -1.56 -35.65 12.38
CA ALA A 192 -0.58 -34.76 11.75
C ALA A 192 -0.71 -33.29 12.20
N LEU A 193 -1.86 -32.91 12.79
CA LEU A 193 -2.11 -31.56 13.30
C LEU A 193 -1.42 -31.34 14.66
N GLN A 194 -0.09 -31.19 14.65
CA GLN A 194 0.70 -31.06 15.87
C GLN A 194 1.62 -29.83 15.89
N LEU A 195 1.83 -29.16 14.74
CA LEU A 195 2.74 -28.02 14.69
C LEU A 195 2.10 -26.81 15.35
N ARG A 196 2.80 -26.23 16.33
CA ARG A 196 2.48 -24.92 16.90
C ARG A 196 3.26 -23.87 16.14
N LEU A 197 2.54 -22.97 15.48
CA LEU A 197 3.16 -21.91 14.70
C LEU A 197 4.02 -21.01 15.60
N LYS A 198 5.14 -20.54 15.03
CA LYS A 198 6.08 -19.63 15.69
C LYS A 198 6.21 -18.35 14.87
N PRO A 199 6.57 -17.21 15.50
CA PRO A 199 6.88 -15.99 14.77
C PRO A 199 7.98 -16.22 13.72
N PRO A 200 7.97 -15.48 12.60
CA PRO A 200 9.07 -15.51 11.66
C PRO A 200 10.37 -15.11 12.37
N VAL A 201 11.45 -15.79 12.03
CA VAL A 201 12.79 -15.43 12.50
C VAL A 201 13.28 -14.30 11.60
N SER A 202 13.78 -13.21 12.18
CA SER A 202 14.53 -12.21 11.42
C SER A 202 15.80 -12.88 10.89
N GLU A 203 15.84 -13.21 9.61
CA GLU A 203 17.13 -13.42 8.96
C GLU A 203 17.91 -12.12 9.12
N ASN A 204 19.13 -12.17 9.65
CA ASN A 204 19.99 -11.00 9.84
C ASN A 204 20.20 -10.28 8.50
N ARG A 205 19.31 -9.36 8.15
CA ARG A 205 19.52 -8.36 7.13
C ARG A 205 20.37 -7.28 7.80
N SER A 206 21.67 -7.43 7.57
CA SER A 206 22.83 -6.62 7.97
C SER A 206 23.43 -6.84 9.37
N THR A 207 24.76 -6.96 9.35
CA THR A 207 25.66 -7.18 10.49
C THR A 207 26.44 -5.90 10.83
N ILE A 208 25.90 -4.73 10.51
CA ILE A 208 26.62 -3.45 10.63
C ILE A 208 25.82 -2.45 11.49
N SER A 209 25.47 -2.82 12.72
CA SER A 209 25.16 -1.79 13.72
C SER A 209 25.62 -2.21 15.12
N TRP A 210 26.25 -1.27 15.83
CA TRP A 210 26.71 -1.41 17.21
C TRP A 210 25.56 -1.30 18.23
N ARG A 211 24.31 -1.32 17.76
CA ARG A 211 23.08 -1.32 18.57
C ARG A 211 22.27 -2.57 18.19
N ALA A 212 21.79 -3.33 19.17
CA ALA A 212 21.03 -4.54 18.88
C ALA A 212 19.82 -4.21 17.98
N PRO A 213 19.57 -4.94 16.88
CA PRO A 213 18.44 -4.68 16.01
C PRO A 213 17.13 -4.83 16.80
N ASN A 214 16.39 -3.73 16.92
CA ASN A 214 15.10 -3.72 17.59
C ASN A 214 14.05 -4.24 16.59
N HIS A 215 13.71 -5.51 16.68
CA HIS A 215 12.74 -6.16 15.78
C HIS A 215 11.28 -5.81 16.11
N TYR A 216 10.99 -4.54 16.40
CA TYR A 216 9.66 -4.10 16.86
C TYR A 216 8.55 -4.28 15.80
N TYR A 217 8.95 -4.39 14.53
CA TYR A 217 8.08 -4.65 13.39
C TYR A 217 7.73 -6.14 13.21
N ILE A 218 8.22 -7.03 14.08
CA ILE A 218 7.81 -8.44 14.14
C ILE A 218 6.97 -8.68 15.40
N SER A 219 5.70 -9.02 15.22
CA SER A 219 4.86 -9.52 16.30
C SER A 219 5.36 -10.87 16.79
N LYS A 220 5.51 -10.99 18.10
CA LYS A 220 5.85 -12.25 18.78
C LYS A 220 4.61 -13.08 19.12
N ARG A 221 3.41 -12.52 18.97
CA ARG A 221 2.16 -13.14 19.42
C ARG A 221 1.17 -13.42 18.32
N PHE A 222 1.07 -12.55 17.31
CA PHE A 222 -0.03 -12.58 16.36
C PHE A 222 0.43 -12.51 14.91
N GLN A 223 -0.39 -13.06 14.02
CA GLN A 223 -0.33 -12.85 12.58
C GLN A 223 -1.74 -12.96 12.00
N TRP A 224 -2.10 -12.09 11.08
CA TRP A 224 -3.30 -12.29 10.27
C TRP A 224 -3.17 -13.54 9.39
N LEU A 225 -4.24 -14.33 9.30
CA LEU A 225 -4.25 -15.59 8.58
C LEU A 225 -4.68 -15.37 7.11
N PRO A 226 -3.76 -15.43 6.13
CA PRO A 226 -4.11 -15.31 4.72
C PRO A 226 -4.79 -16.58 4.19
N THR A 227 -5.49 -16.44 3.07
CA THR A 227 -6.06 -17.55 2.30
C THR A 227 -5.28 -17.72 1.00
N ASP A 228 -4.99 -18.96 0.63
CA ASP A 228 -4.38 -19.26 -0.65
C ASP A 228 -5.42 -19.24 -1.78
N PHE A 229 -5.06 -18.63 -2.89
CA PHE A 229 -5.87 -18.56 -4.11
C PHE A 229 -5.04 -19.01 -5.32
N LYS A 230 -5.58 -19.93 -6.11
CA LYS A 230 -5.01 -20.33 -7.40
C LYS A 230 -5.49 -19.39 -8.48
N VAL A 231 -4.54 -18.73 -9.15
CA VAL A 231 -4.79 -17.94 -10.35
C VAL A 231 -4.67 -18.86 -11.56
N SER A 232 -5.58 -18.76 -12.51
CA SER A 232 -5.49 -19.53 -13.76
C SER A 232 -4.28 -19.14 -14.60
N GLU A 233 -3.85 -20.03 -15.50
CA GLU A 233 -2.70 -19.82 -16.39
C GLU A 233 -2.82 -18.58 -17.28
N ASP A 234 -4.05 -18.13 -17.56
CA ASP A 234 -4.35 -16.93 -18.33
C ASP A 234 -4.59 -15.68 -17.47
N GLY A 235 -4.53 -15.80 -16.14
CA GLY A 235 -4.75 -14.70 -15.19
C GLY A 235 -6.21 -14.24 -15.07
N THR A 236 -7.17 -14.89 -15.73
CA THR A 236 -8.56 -14.37 -15.83
C THR A 236 -9.51 -14.89 -14.76
N SER A 237 -9.13 -15.94 -14.03
CA SER A 237 -9.95 -16.55 -13.00
C SER A 237 -9.14 -16.92 -11.78
N VAL A 238 -9.81 -16.88 -10.62
CA VAL A 238 -9.20 -17.16 -9.33
C VAL A 238 -10.09 -18.14 -8.57
N LYS A 239 -9.47 -19.08 -7.85
CA LYS A 239 -10.16 -20.03 -6.97
C LYS A 239 -9.50 -20.10 -5.62
N SER A 240 -10.30 -19.98 -4.57
CA SER A 240 -9.84 -20.23 -3.20
C SER A 240 -9.41 -21.70 -3.07
N VAL A 241 -8.25 -21.93 -2.45
CA VAL A 241 -7.74 -23.30 -2.18
C VAL A 241 -8.35 -23.86 -0.89
N SER A 242 -8.62 -22.96 0.06
CA SER A 242 -9.19 -23.26 1.37
C SER A 242 -10.17 -22.15 1.78
N TYR A 243 -10.64 -22.17 3.03
CA TYR A 243 -11.57 -21.17 3.56
C TYR A 243 -10.93 -19.77 3.61
N ILE A 244 -11.77 -18.75 3.52
CA ILE A 244 -11.48 -17.35 3.82
C ILE A 244 -11.61 -17.17 5.32
N ASN A 245 -10.57 -16.67 5.99
CA ASN A 245 -10.60 -16.48 7.43
C ASN A 245 -11.81 -15.62 7.84
N ASN A 246 -12.51 -16.06 8.88
CA ASN A 246 -13.73 -15.42 9.38
C ASN A 246 -14.92 -15.39 8.40
N LEU A 247 -14.97 -16.26 7.38
CA LEU A 247 -16.12 -16.40 6.50
C LEU A 247 -16.50 -17.86 6.30
N ASN A 248 -17.66 -18.30 6.81
CA ASN A 248 -18.06 -19.71 6.75
C ASN A 248 -18.32 -20.16 5.29
N PRO A 249 -17.56 -21.14 4.75
CA PRO A 249 -17.68 -21.57 3.36
C PRO A 249 -19.00 -22.28 3.04
N LEU A 250 -19.69 -22.84 4.03
CA LEU A 250 -20.97 -23.54 3.84
C LEU A 250 -22.15 -22.58 3.80
N GLU A 251 -22.09 -21.51 4.58
CA GLU A 251 -23.18 -20.53 4.71
C GLU A 251 -23.08 -19.40 3.68
N HIS A 252 -21.86 -19.05 3.27
CA HIS A 252 -21.57 -17.89 2.41
C HIS A 252 -20.98 -18.26 1.04
N THR A 253 -21.36 -19.41 0.48
CA THR A 253 -20.85 -19.92 -0.81
C THR A 253 -20.91 -18.90 -1.95
N GLU A 254 -21.98 -18.11 -2.05
CA GLU A 254 -22.10 -17.09 -3.11
C GLU A 254 -21.18 -15.89 -2.89
N LEU A 255 -20.91 -15.53 -1.62
CA LEU A 255 -19.95 -14.46 -1.30
C LEU A 255 -18.51 -14.92 -1.57
N TYR A 256 -18.19 -16.20 -1.33
CA TYR A 256 -16.90 -16.78 -1.77
C TYR A 256 -16.69 -16.63 -3.28
N LYS A 257 -17.67 -17.01 -4.10
CA LYS A 257 -17.60 -16.84 -5.56
C LYS A 257 -17.44 -15.37 -5.95
N ALA A 258 -18.13 -14.46 -5.27
CA ALA A 258 -17.98 -13.02 -5.51
C ALA A 258 -16.58 -12.51 -5.15
N ILE A 259 -15.99 -12.97 -4.04
CA ILE A 259 -14.62 -12.61 -3.65
C ILE A 259 -13.59 -13.20 -4.64
N GLU A 260 -13.78 -14.43 -5.10
CA GLU A 260 -12.95 -15.04 -6.15
C GLU A 260 -13.00 -14.23 -7.46
N GLU A 261 -14.20 -13.88 -7.93
CA GLU A 261 -14.39 -13.02 -9.11
C GLU A 261 -13.79 -11.62 -8.90
N LEU A 262 -13.86 -11.08 -7.67
CA LEU A 262 -13.27 -9.78 -7.30
C LEU A 262 -11.74 -9.83 -7.33
N ILE A 263 -11.11 -10.84 -6.72
CA ILE A 263 -9.65 -11.00 -6.75
C ILE A 263 -9.17 -11.18 -8.19
N ALA A 264 -9.89 -11.96 -9.01
CA ALA A 264 -9.59 -12.10 -10.43
C ALA A 264 -9.62 -10.74 -11.17
N ALA A 265 -10.62 -9.90 -10.87
CA ALA A 265 -10.68 -8.54 -11.44
C ALA A 265 -9.54 -7.64 -10.95
N TYR A 266 -8.99 -7.86 -9.75
CA TYR A 266 -7.88 -7.10 -9.19
C TYR A 266 -6.49 -7.52 -9.69
N ILE A 267 -6.35 -8.71 -10.30
CA ILE A 267 -5.05 -9.18 -10.81
C ILE A 267 -4.33 -8.13 -11.66
N PRO A 268 -4.97 -7.46 -12.65
CA PRO A 268 -4.28 -6.47 -13.47
C PRO A 268 -3.82 -5.23 -12.69
N LEU A 269 -4.52 -4.84 -11.61
CA LEU A 269 -4.07 -3.75 -10.74
C LEU A 269 -2.90 -4.19 -9.86
N PHE A 270 -2.97 -5.40 -9.29
CA PHE A 270 -1.87 -5.96 -8.49
C PHE A 270 -0.60 -6.12 -9.31
N GLU A 271 -0.66 -6.70 -10.50
CA GLU A 271 0.51 -6.87 -11.38
C GLU A 271 1.16 -5.53 -11.74
N ARG A 272 0.38 -4.47 -11.93
CA ARG A 272 0.92 -3.12 -12.19
C ARG A 272 1.64 -2.54 -10.99
N VAL A 273 1.06 -2.64 -9.79
CA VAL A 273 1.71 -2.20 -8.56
C VAL A 273 2.98 -3.00 -8.31
N LEU A 274 2.92 -4.34 -8.40
CA LEU A 274 4.08 -5.22 -8.23
C LEU A 274 5.19 -4.86 -9.23
N THR A 275 4.82 -4.68 -10.51
CA THR A 275 5.74 -4.27 -11.57
C THR A 275 6.39 -2.92 -11.26
N ASP A 276 5.63 -1.94 -10.82
CA ASP A 276 6.14 -0.61 -10.47
C ASP A 276 7.01 -0.62 -9.19
N CYS A 277 6.85 -1.63 -8.34
CA CYS A 277 7.65 -1.80 -7.13
C CYS A 277 9.01 -2.45 -7.37
N ILE A 278 9.23 -3.07 -8.53
CA ILE A 278 10.53 -3.58 -8.94
C ILE A 278 11.51 -2.41 -9.08
N PRO A 279 12.58 -2.31 -8.26
CA PRO A 279 13.50 -1.17 -8.29
C PRO A 279 14.12 -0.90 -9.68
N GLU A 280 14.42 -1.97 -10.42
CA GLU A 280 15.02 -1.92 -11.75
C GLU A 280 14.14 -1.24 -12.80
N ASN A 281 12.81 -1.19 -12.58
CA ASN A 281 11.88 -0.53 -13.50
C ASN A 281 11.88 0.98 -13.41
N LYS A 282 12.41 1.57 -12.33
CA LYS A 282 12.47 3.03 -12.12
C LYS A 282 11.14 3.73 -12.42
N ALA A 283 10.04 3.18 -11.90
CA ALA A 283 8.67 3.62 -12.23
C ALA A 283 8.35 5.06 -11.78
N ILE A 284 9.16 5.64 -10.88
CA ILE A 284 9.03 7.03 -10.44
C ILE A 284 9.99 7.86 -11.30
N PRO A 285 9.51 8.74 -12.19
CA PRO A 285 10.37 9.61 -12.97
C PRO A 285 11.10 10.60 -12.06
N GLU A 286 12.32 10.95 -12.42
CA GLU A 286 13.02 12.11 -11.87
C GLU A 286 12.87 13.24 -12.89
N ARG A 287 12.13 14.30 -12.52
CA ARG A 287 11.88 15.45 -13.41
C ARG A 287 12.93 16.52 -13.21
N THR A 288 13.45 16.61 -11.99
CA THR A 288 14.44 17.61 -11.55
C THR A 288 15.78 16.99 -11.17
N ASP A 289 16.84 17.78 -11.18
CA ASP A 289 18.21 17.36 -10.83
C ASP A 289 18.45 17.03 -9.34
N ASN A 290 17.44 17.25 -8.49
CA ASN A 290 17.45 16.94 -7.05
C ASN A 290 18.70 17.47 -6.31
N SER A 291 19.08 18.71 -6.61
CA SER A 291 20.28 19.34 -6.05
C SER A 291 20.01 20.74 -5.49
N CYS A 292 20.70 21.09 -4.42
CA CYS A 292 20.75 22.45 -3.88
C CYS A 292 22.15 23.01 -4.10
N LEU A 293 22.29 23.99 -4.99
CA LEU A 293 23.56 24.62 -5.34
C LEU A 293 23.52 26.11 -5.00
N HIS A 294 24.67 26.74 -4.73
CA HIS A 294 24.77 28.18 -4.56
C HIS A 294 25.52 28.81 -5.73
N ASP A 295 24.90 29.81 -6.37
CA ASP A 295 25.57 30.60 -7.40
C ASP A 295 26.34 31.73 -6.74
N LEU A 296 27.66 31.54 -6.64
CA LEU A 296 28.57 32.51 -6.05
C LEU A 296 29.19 33.45 -7.09
N ASP A 297 28.83 33.33 -8.38
CA ASP A 297 29.37 34.23 -9.40
C ASP A 297 28.90 35.66 -9.16
N GLY A 298 29.85 36.58 -9.02
CA GLY A 298 29.58 37.97 -8.66
C GLY A 298 29.05 38.21 -7.23
N TYR A 299 28.99 37.19 -6.37
CA TYR A 299 28.65 37.35 -4.95
C TYR A 299 29.90 37.70 -4.11
N ARG A 300 29.69 38.28 -2.92
CA ARG A 300 30.80 38.63 -2.01
C ARG A 300 31.54 37.37 -1.53
N GLU A 301 32.86 37.47 -1.36
CA GLU A 301 33.67 36.37 -0.81
C GLU A 301 33.24 36.03 0.62
N SER A 302 33.36 34.75 0.98
CA SER A 302 33.06 34.27 2.33
C SER A 302 34.05 34.88 3.34
N PRO A 303 33.60 35.35 4.51
CA PRO A 303 34.49 35.81 5.57
C PRO A 303 35.53 34.75 5.94
N SER A 304 36.81 35.13 6.03
CA SER A 304 37.88 34.24 6.49
C SER A 304 38.14 34.45 7.98
N TYR A 305 38.18 33.36 8.77
CA TYR A 305 38.45 33.44 10.22
C TYR A 305 39.76 34.17 10.54
N SER A 306 40.76 34.10 9.65
CA SER A 306 42.05 34.80 9.79
C SER A 306 41.93 36.32 9.95
N ASP A 307 40.83 36.90 9.46
CA ASP A 307 40.62 38.34 9.40
C ASP A 307 39.96 38.90 10.66
N TYR A 308 39.62 38.01 11.62
CA TYR A 308 38.88 38.33 12.83
C TYR A 308 39.72 38.05 14.08
N SER A 309 39.48 38.84 15.13
CA SER A 309 40.18 38.73 16.42
C SER A 309 39.36 37.99 17.49
N GLY A 310 38.18 37.48 17.13
CA GLY A 310 37.28 36.72 18.02
C GLY A 310 36.05 36.20 17.28
N ASP A 311 35.44 35.18 17.88
CA ASP A 311 34.42 34.34 17.24
C ASP A 311 33.12 35.10 16.97
N GLU A 312 32.63 35.92 17.92
CA GLU A 312 31.31 36.59 17.82
C GLU A 312 31.10 37.40 16.53
N ARG A 313 32.15 38.11 16.07
CA ARG A 313 32.04 38.94 14.86
C ARG A 313 32.17 38.10 13.59
N PHE A 314 33.04 37.10 13.61
CA PHE A 314 33.17 36.16 12.50
C PHE A 314 31.85 35.42 12.30
N ASP A 315 31.29 34.84 13.36
CA ASP A 315 30.04 34.08 13.32
C ASP A 315 28.89 34.92 12.75
N LYS A 316 28.79 36.19 13.17
CA LYS A 316 27.78 37.12 12.67
C LYS A 316 27.97 37.44 11.18
N ASP A 317 29.18 37.83 10.77
CA ASP A 317 29.44 38.21 9.37
C ASP A 317 29.30 36.99 8.44
N TYR A 318 29.69 35.80 8.91
CA TYR A 318 29.52 34.53 8.20
C TYR A 318 28.04 34.16 8.06
N ALA A 319 27.24 34.26 9.15
CA ALA A 319 25.81 34.03 9.09
C ALA A 319 25.09 35.02 8.14
N GLU A 320 25.47 36.31 8.14
CA GLU A 320 24.93 37.28 7.17
C GLU A 320 25.33 36.93 5.72
N TRP A 321 26.55 36.42 5.51
CA TRP A 321 27.02 35.95 4.20
C TRP A 321 26.21 34.73 3.72
N GLU A 322 26.04 33.75 4.59
CA GLU A 322 25.28 32.52 4.34
C GLU A 322 23.80 32.79 4.09
N GLU A 323 23.16 33.64 4.88
CA GLU A 323 21.76 34.01 4.68
C GLU A 323 21.55 34.78 3.36
N GLY A 324 22.53 35.59 2.98
CA GLY A 324 22.48 36.45 1.79
C GLY A 324 22.89 35.78 0.49
N ARG A 325 23.48 34.57 0.50
CA ARG A 325 23.95 33.93 -0.73
C ARG A 325 22.79 33.47 -1.63
N PRO A 326 22.91 33.61 -2.96
CA PRO A 326 21.91 33.12 -3.91
C PRO A 326 21.86 31.59 -3.93
N THR A 327 20.67 31.02 -3.71
CA THR A 327 20.43 29.58 -3.80
C THR A 327 19.80 29.25 -5.15
N THR A 328 20.44 28.36 -5.89
CA THR A 328 19.93 27.78 -7.13
C THR A 328 19.09 26.56 -6.79
N LEU A 329 17.79 26.69 -7.01
CA LEU A 329 16.81 25.63 -6.77
C LEU A 329 16.86 24.58 -7.90
N PRO A 330 16.42 23.33 -7.65
CA PRO A 330 16.45 22.27 -8.65
C PRO A 330 15.75 22.68 -9.94
N SER A 331 16.41 22.35 -11.05
CA SER A 331 15.89 22.63 -12.38
C SER A 331 15.45 21.35 -13.07
N ILE A 332 14.65 21.49 -14.14
CA ILE A 332 14.29 20.37 -15.01
C ILE A 332 15.54 19.73 -15.60
N ILE A 333 15.64 18.40 -15.53
CA ILE A 333 16.77 17.64 -16.08
C ILE A 333 16.96 17.98 -17.56
N GLU A 334 18.22 18.13 -17.98
CA GLU A 334 18.58 18.48 -19.35
C GLU A 334 17.88 17.58 -20.38
N GLY A 335 17.22 18.22 -21.35
CA GLY A 335 16.42 17.55 -22.38
C GLY A 335 14.94 17.39 -22.04
N GLY A 336 14.51 17.67 -20.80
CA GLY A 336 13.12 17.64 -20.38
C GLY A 336 12.45 16.27 -20.49
N TYR A 337 11.12 16.26 -20.66
CA TYR A 337 10.36 15.02 -20.77
C TYR A 337 10.72 14.24 -22.05
N LYS A 338 11.07 12.96 -21.88
CA LYS A 338 11.34 12.04 -22.99
C LYS A 338 10.12 11.16 -23.23
N ALA A 339 9.49 11.31 -24.39
CA ALA A 339 8.34 10.48 -24.77
C ALA A 339 8.67 8.98 -24.71
N GLY A 340 7.75 8.17 -24.20
CA GLY A 340 7.94 6.72 -24.00
C GLY A 340 8.66 6.33 -22.70
N SER A 341 9.18 7.30 -21.93
CA SER A 341 9.93 7.01 -20.70
C SER A 341 9.04 6.48 -19.57
N LEU A 342 7.81 6.99 -19.44
CA LEU A 342 6.85 6.57 -18.40
C LEU A 342 6.33 5.15 -18.64
N GLU A 343 6.19 4.75 -19.89
CA GLU A 343 5.66 3.47 -20.33
C GLU A 343 6.69 2.34 -20.18
N ASN A 344 7.97 2.69 -20.03
CA ASN A 344 9.05 1.73 -20.00
C ASN A 344 9.03 0.92 -18.70
N ARG A 345 8.76 -0.38 -18.82
CA ARG A 345 8.87 -1.39 -17.74
C ARG A 345 9.63 -2.58 -18.30
N GLY A 346 10.93 -2.63 -18.00
CA GLY A 346 11.83 -3.68 -18.49
C GLY A 346 11.52 -5.06 -17.91
N ILE A 347 10.97 -5.11 -16.70
CA ILE A 347 10.57 -6.33 -16.01
C ILE A 347 9.08 -6.24 -15.72
N ARG A 348 8.32 -7.31 -15.96
CA ARG A 348 6.89 -7.37 -15.62
C ARG A 348 6.64 -8.47 -14.60
N TYR A 349 5.88 -8.15 -13.57
CA TYR A 349 5.42 -9.12 -12.60
C TYR A 349 4.12 -9.75 -13.10
N THR A 350 4.05 -11.09 -13.14
CA THR A 350 2.79 -11.80 -13.44
C THR A 350 2.38 -12.75 -12.33
N LEU A 351 1.08 -12.76 -12.04
CA LEU A 351 0.43 -13.65 -11.09
C LEU A 351 -0.25 -14.84 -11.77
N ALA A 352 -0.34 -14.85 -13.10
CA ALA A 352 -0.93 -15.95 -13.87
C ALA A 352 -0.20 -17.28 -13.57
N GLY A 353 -0.99 -18.34 -13.36
CA GLY A 353 -0.49 -19.67 -13.00
C GLY A 353 0.08 -19.79 -11.57
N ARG A 354 0.13 -18.70 -10.79
CA ARG A 354 0.66 -18.73 -9.41
C ARG A 354 -0.44 -19.05 -8.39
N THR A 355 -0.01 -19.59 -7.25
CA THR A 355 -0.83 -19.56 -6.02
C THR A 355 -0.42 -18.33 -5.22
N ILE A 356 -1.36 -17.40 -5.02
CA ILE A 356 -1.15 -16.17 -4.26
C ILE A 356 -1.80 -16.29 -2.87
N GLN A 357 -1.33 -15.51 -1.90
CA GLN A 357 -1.97 -15.44 -0.58
C GLN A 357 -2.60 -14.06 -0.39
N VAL A 358 -3.90 -14.04 -0.06
CA VAL A 358 -4.66 -12.80 0.10
C VAL A 358 -5.37 -12.81 1.44
N ILE A 359 -5.23 -11.71 2.19
CA ILE A 359 -6.01 -11.44 3.39
C ILE A 359 -7.20 -10.58 2.98
N VAL A 360 -8.42 -11.04 3.31
CA VAL A 360 -9.66 -10.38 2.91
C VAL A 360 -10.26 -9.64 4.10
N LYS A 361 -10.68 -8.38 3.89
CA LYS A 361 -11.37 -7.56 4.88
C LYS A 361 -12.59 -6.90 4.26
N LEU A 362 -13.75 -7.00 4.91
CA LEU A 362 -14.98 -6.32 4.55
C LEU A 362 -15.43 -5.49 5.74
N ALA A 363 -15.60 -4.19 5.55
CA ALA A 363 -16.00 -3.28 6.61
C ALA A 363 -16.95 -2.20 6.08
N ASN A 364 -17.92 -1.83 6.91
CA ASN A 364 -18.87 -0.77 6.63
C ASN A 364 -18.71 0.34 7.67
N ILE A 365 -18.69 1.58 7.21
CA ILE A 365 -18.82 2.75 8.06
C ILE A 365 -20.26 3.25 7.96
N HIS A 366 -20.93 3.38 9.09
CA HIS A 366 -22.29 3.90 9.22
C HIS A 366 -22.29 5.22 9.97
N LEU A 367 -22.98 6.20 9.40
CA LEU A 367 -23.24 7.50 10.01
C LEU A 367 -24.74 7.66 10.24
N THR A 368 -25.11 8.21 11.39
CA THR A 368 -26.50 8.49 11.75
C THR A 368 -26.67 9.98 12.05
N PRO A 369 -27.90 10.53 12.07
CA PRO A 369 -28.13 11.91 12.50
C PRO A 369 -27.53 12.24 13.88
N GLU A 370 -27.46 11.26 14.79
CA GLU A 370 -26.87 11.40 16.13
C GLU A 370 -25.33 11.31 16.12
N LYS A 371 -24.76 10.61 15.13
CA LYS A 371 -23.31 10.47 14.92
C LYS A 371 -22.97 10.79 13.45
N PRO A 372 -23.06 12.07 13.04
CA PRO A 372 -23.07 12.45 11.64
C PRO A 372 -21.67 12.56 11.02
N GLU A 373 -20.61 12.40 11.81
CA GLU A 373 -19.22 12.66 11.43
C GLU A 373 -18.35 11.42 11.73
N TYR A 374 -17.47 11.08 10.79
CA TYR A 374 -16.39 10.11 10.95
C TYR A 374 -15.05 10.85 10.99
N GLY A 375 -14.28 10.67 12.07
CA GLY A 375 -13.04 11.42 12.34
C GLY A 375 -11.84 11.06 11.46
N GLY A 376 -11.97 10.09 10.54
CA GLY A 376 -10.86 9.58 9.74
C GLY A 376 -10.07 8.47 10.45
N GLY A 377 -9.00 8.01 9.81
CA GLY A 377 -8.06 7.02 10.36
C GLY A 377 -6.77 7.66 10.87
N SER A 378 -5.88 6.85 11.44
CA SER A 378 -4.48 7.21 11.68
C SER A 378 -3.60 6.87 10.47
N TRP A 379 -2.42 7.48 10.38
CA TRP A 379 -1.40 7.03 9.43
C TRP A 379 -0.94 5.62 9.78
N HIS A 380 -0.98 4.70 8.82
CA HIS A 380 -0.54 3.31 9.01
C HIS A 380 -0.16 2.63 7.69
N VAL A 381 0.53 1.50 7.82
CA VAL A 381 0.70 0.48 6.78
C VAL A 381 -0.10 -0.76 7.18
N GLU A 382 -0.40 -1.65 6.23
CA GLU A 382 -1.18 -2.85 6.50
C GLU A 382 -0.30 -3.96 7.06
N GLY A 383 -0.72 -4.52 8.19
CA GLY A 383 -0.01 -5.60 8.87
C GLY A 383 1.36 -5.20 9.40
N MET A 384 2.14 -6.23 9.71
CA MET A 384 3.52 -6.19 10.19
C MET A 384 4.37 -7.11 9.29
N MET A 385 5.65 -7.27 9.60
CA MET A 385 6.53 -8.17 8.83
C MET A 385 6.06 -9.64 8.84
N ASN A 386 5.23 -10.00 9.83
CA ASN A 386 4.58 -11.30 9.94
C ASN A 386 3.67 -11.61 8.74
N GLU A 387 2.93 -10.62 8.25
CA GLU A 387 2.01 -10.80 7.12
C GLU A 387 2.71 -10.67 5.77
N ALA A 388 3.82 -9.92 5.68
CA ALA A 388 4.55 -9.66 4.44
C ALA A 388 3.65 -9.12 3.31
N ILE A 389 2.73 -8.20 3.64
CA ILE A 389 1.84 -7.58 2.65
C ILE A 389 2.67 -6.68 1.73
N ALA A 390 2.60 -6.94 0.43
CA ALA A 390 3.26 -6.15 -0.61
C ALA A 390 2.32 -5.11 -1.23
N VAL A 391 1.05 -5.48 -1.47
CA VAL A 391 0.08 -4.64 -2.16
C VAL A 391 -1.26 -4.65 -1.45
N SER A 392 -1.84 -3.47 -1.28
CA SER A 392 -3.19 -3.27 -0.74
C SER A 392 -4.12 -2.85 -1.85
N GLY A 393 -5.21 -3.60 -2.05
CA GLY A 393 -6.31 -3.29 -2.95
C GLY A 393 -7.57 -2.91 -2.18
N ILE A 394 -8.28 -1.85 -2.57
CA ILE A 394 -9.51 -1.40 -1.90
C ILE A 394 -10.60 -1.09 -2.93
N TYR A 395 -11.75 -1.75 -2.80
CA TYR A 395 -12.96 -1.49 -3.59
C TYR A 395 -14.03 -0.81 -2.74
N TYR A 396 -14.42 0.40 -3.12
CA TYR A 396 -15.51 1.16 -2.51
C TYR A 396 -16.83 0.79 -3.18
N TYR A 397 -17.48 -0.29 -2.72
CA TYR A 397 -18.55 -0.92 -3.48
C TYR A 397 -19.93 -0.26 -3.32
N ASP A 398 -20.17 0.45 -2.22
CA ASP A 398 -21.46 1.07 -1.91
C ASP A 398 -21.25 2.29 -1.00
N GLU A 399 -21.75 3.45 -1.41
CA GLU A 399 -21.61 4.71 -0.70
C GLU A 399 -22.89 5.55 -0.87
N GLU A 400 -23.49 5.97 0.24
CA GLU A 400 -24.73 6.75 0.22
C GLU A 400 -24.72 7.83 1.29
N ASN A 401 -25.20 9.02 0.93
CA ASN A 401 -25.42 10.16 1.84
C ASN A 401 -24.20 10.58 2.67
N VAL A 402 -23.00 10.50 2.10
CA VAL A 402 -21.76 10.99 2.73
C VAL A 402 -21.07 12.04 1.84
N SER A 403 -20.29 12.91 2.47
CA SER A 403 -19.44 13.87 1.78
C SER A 403 -18.25 13.20 1.10
N GLU A 404 -17.58 13.92 0.21
CA GLU A 404 -16.31 13.46 -0.37
C GLU A 404 -15.33 13.06 0.74
N SER A 405 -14.63 11.96 0.53
CA SER A 405 -13.52 11.50 1.35
C SER A 405 -12.34 11.12 0.49
N ARG A 406 -11.18 11.05 1.13
CA ARG A 406 -9.91 10.79 0.45
C ARG A 406 -9.08 9.79 1.24
N LEU A 407 -8.31 9.00 0.50
CA LEU A 407 -7.22 8.18 1.01
C LEU A 407 -5.92 8.92 0.74
N ALA A 408 -5.29 9.47 1.78
CA ALA A 408 -4.03 10.20 1.70
C ALA A 408 -2.85 9.24 1.81
N PHE A 409 -1.73 9.58 1.18
CA PHE A 409 -0.52 8.78 1.09
C PHE A 409 0.73 9.61 1.44
N ARG A 410 1.67 8.99 2.14
CA ARG A 410 3.02 9.52 2.38
C ARG A 410 4.04 8.38 2.41
N THR A 411 5.33 8.71 2.31
CA THR A 411 6.41 7.73 2.42
C THR A 411 7.60 8.32 3.17
N ALA A 412 8.29 7.45 3.91
CA ALA A 412 9.62 7.74 4.43
C ALA A 412 10.60 7.90 3.26
N VAL A 413 11.56 8.80 3.40
CA VAL A 413 12.62 9.04 2.41
C VAL A 413 13.98 9.15 3.08
N ALA A 414 15.04 8.96 2.29
CA ALA A 414 16.39 9.27 2.71
C ALA A 414 16.50 10.77 2.98
N GLY A 415 17.40 11.15 3.89
CA GLY A 415 17.75 12.56 4.05
C GLY A 415 18.22 13.15 2.71
N PRO A 416 18.05 14.46 2.51
CA PRO A 416 18.69 15.16 1.40
C PRO A 416 20.17 14.74 1.27
N GLU A 417 20.68 14.57 0.04
CA GLU A 417 22.07 14.11 -0.18
C GLU A 417 22.95 15.17 -0.86
N ASN A 418 22.37 16.06 -1.67
CA ASN A 418 23.10 16.99 -2.54
C ASN A 418 22.98 18.44 -2.05
N TYR A 419 23.56 18.72 -0.88
CA TYR A 419 23.59 20.05 -0.26
C TYR A 419 24.95 20.32 0.40
N GLU A 420 25.28 21.59 0.66
CA GLU A 420 26.51 21.96 1.38
C GLU A 420 26.35 21.73 2.89
N GLN A 421 27.42 21.33 3.59
CA GLN A 421 27.35 21.06 5.03
C GLN A 421 26.79 22.28 5.80
N TYR A 422 25.85 22.03 6.72
CA TYR A 422 25.12 23.05 7.50
C TYR A 422 24.20 23.99 6.69
N ASP A 423 23.89 23.69 5.43
CA ASP A 423 23.02 24.52 4.60
C ASP A 423 21.51 24.36 4.90
N HIS A 424 21.11 24.80 6.10
CA HIS A 424 19.72 24.79 6.57
C HIS A 424 18.76 25.44 5.57
N LYS A 425 19.12 26.65 5.11
CA LYS A 425 18.31 27.42 4.15
C LYS A 425 18.13 26.66 2.84
N GLY A 426 19.20 26.11 2.27
CA GLY A 426 19.13 25.35 1.04
C GLY A 426 18.27 24.09 1.16
N CYS A 427 18.39 23.38 2.29
CA CYS A 427 17.59 22.19 2.56
C CYS A 427 16.08 22.51 2.65
N ILE A 428 15.71 23.55 3.42
CA ILE A 428 14.31 24.00 3.56
C ILE A 428 13.74 24.47 2.22
N LEU A 429 14.48 25.28 1.46
CA LEU A 429 13.99 25.81 0.19
C LEU A 429 13.83 24.72 -0.88
N THR A 430 14.69 23.71 -0.85
CA THR A 430 14.73 22.66 -1.87
C THR A 430 13.78 21.51 -1.56
N TRP A 431 13.83 20.95 -0.35
CA TRP A 431 13.05 19.77 0.05
C TRP A 431 11.94 20.08 1.06
N GLY A 432 11.97 21.24 1.71
CA GLY A 432 11.05 21.55 2.81
C GLY A 432 11.36 20.80 4.10
N ILE A 433 12.61 20.35 4.26
CA ILE A 433 13.06 19.55 5.40
C ILE A 433 14.30 20.26 5.99
N ASP A 434 14.26 20.64 7.27
CA ASP A 434 15.41 21.18 8.02
C ASP A 434 16.14 20.09 8.83
N ASN A 435 17.25 20.46 9.47
CA ASN A 435 17.94 19.62 10.43
C ASN A 435 16.98 19.11 11.52
N ASP A 436 17.05 17.82 11.83
CA ASP A 436 16.17 17.14 12.79
C ASP A 436 14.67 17.12 12.42
N ASP A 437 14.27 17.57 11.23
CA ASP A 437 12.90 17.38 10.74
C ASP A 437 12.67 15.92 10.26
N PRO A 438 11.42 15.42 10.31
CA PRO A 438 11.06 14.13 9.74
C PRO A 438 11.31 14.04 8.22
N CYS A 439 12.04 13.01 7.79
CA CYS A 439 12.27 12.72 6.37
C CYS A 439 11.06 12.03 5.72
N VAL A 440 10.03 12.81 5.38
CA VAL A 440 8.78 12.34 4.79
C VAL A 440 8.37 13.15 3.57
N ASN A 441 8.01 12.45 2.49
CA ASN A 441 7.29 13.06 1.37
C ASN A 441 5.79 12.76 1.46
N GLU A 442 4.97 13.82 1.44
CA GLU A 442 3.52 13.71 1.24
C GLU A 442 3.22 13.46 -0.25
N LEU A 443 2.62 12.30 -0.56
CA LEU A 443 2.43 11.83 -1.94
C LEU A 443 1.08 12.28 -2.55
N GLY A 444 0.21 12.88 -1.74
CA GLY A 444 -1.11 13.34 -2.15
C GLY A 444 -2.22 12.37 -1.74
N SER A 445 -3.35 12.41 -2.44
CA SER A 445 -4.53 11.64 -2.05
C SER A 445 -5.44 11.26 -3.22
N VAL A 446 -6.19 10.18 -3.02
CA VAL A 446 -7.18 9.65 -3.97
C VAL A 446 -8.58 9.85 -3.40
N ILE A 447 -9.50 10.40 -4.19
CA ILE A 447 -10.93 10.49 -3.80
C ILE A 447 -11.50 9.07 -3.71
N THR A 448 -12.28 8.76 -2.68
CA THR A 448 -12.78 7.41 -2.40
C THR A 448 -14.27 7.27 -2.69
N CYS A 449 -14.68 7.56 -3.93
CA CYS A 449 -16.07 7.49 -4.35
C CYS A 449 -16.53 6.04 -4.63
N GLN A 450 -17.85 5.83 -4.65
CA GLN A 450 -18.43 4.56 -5.08
C GLN A 450 -17.87 4.07 -6.42
N ASP A 451 -17.72 2.75 -6.52
CA ASP A 451 -17.24 1.99 -7.66
C ASP A 451 -15.73 2.12 -7.95
N ARG A 452 -15.02 2.95 -7.19
CA ARG A 452 -13.57 3.08 -7.29
C ARG A 452 -12.84 1.88 -6.71
N CYS A 453 -11.92 1.34 -7.51
CA CYS A 453 -10.89 0.41 -7.12
C CYS A 453 -9.56 1.14 -7.01
N ILE A 454 -8.78 0.86 -5.97
CA ILE A 454 -7.45 1.43 -5.75
C ILE A 454 -6.51 0.27 -5.42
N ALA A 455 -5.29 0.27 -5.98
CA ALA A 455 -4.21 -0.60 -5.57
C ALA A 455 -2.93 0.20 -5.37
N PHE A 456 -2.22 -0.07 -4.27
CA PHE A 456 -1.00 0.66 -3.90
C PHE A 456 -0.05 -0.24 -3.10
N PRO A 457 1.26 0.05 -3.12
CA PRO A 457 2.22 -0.75 -2.37
C PRO A 457 2.14 -0.46 -0.87
N ASN A 458 2.42 -1.47 -0.06
CA ASN A 458 2.39 -1.34 1.39
C ASN A 458 3.55 -0.51 1.95
N THR A 459 4.52 -0.13 1.11
CA THR A 459 5.56 0.87 1.44
C THR A 459 5.01 2.28 1.57
N TYR A 460 3.83 2.56 1.00
CA TYR A 460 3.17 3.85 1.17
C TYR A 460 2.26 3.81 2.39
N GLN A 461 2.62 4.61 3.39
CA GLN A 461 1.76 4.83 4.54
C GLN A 461 0.54 5.61 4.09
N HIS A 462 -0.63 5.24 4.60
CA HIS A 462 -1.88 5.84 4.17
C HIS A 462 -2.79 6.17 5.35
N ARG A 463 -3.76 7.05 5.08
CA ARG A 463 -4.77 7.48 6.05
C ARG A 463 -6.08 7.84 5.38
N VAL A 464 -7.17 7.38 5.95
CA VAL A 464 -8.53 7.78 5.55
C VAL A 464 -8.83 9.16 6.12
N SER A 465 -9.27 10.09 5.26
CA SER A 465 -9.67 11.44 5.66
C SER A 465 -11.02 11.44 6.38
N PRO A 466 -11.30 12.44 7.24
CA PRO A 466 -12.62 12.62 7.84
C PRO A 466 -13.70 12.84 6.77
N PHE A 467 -14.93 12.41 7.07
CA PHE A 467 -16.11 12.67 6.23
C PHE A 467 -17.38 12.69 7.08
N GLN A 468 -18.48 13.20 6.53
CA GLN A 468 -19.73 13.39 7.27
C GLN A 468 -20.96 13.16 6.40
N LEU A 469 -22.15 13.15 7.01
CA LEU A 469 -23.41 13.11 6.28
C LEU A 469 -23.61 14.36 5.40
N THR A 470 -24.04 14.16 4.16
CA THR A 470 -24.42 15.26 3.26
C THR A 470 -25.80 15.81 3.65
N ASP A 471 -26.79 14.94 3.85
CA ASP A 471 -28.07 15.24 4.47
C ASP A 471 -28.06 14.71 5.91
N ARG A 472 -27.83 15.59 6.89
CA ARG A 472 -27.76 15.26 8.32
C ARG A 472 -29.07 14.71 8.90
N SER A 473 -30.19 14.77 8.16
CA SER A 473 -31.48 14.22 8.61
C SER A 473 -31.65 12.73 8.32
N LYS A 474 -30.78 12.14 7.49
CA LYS A 474 -30.85 10.74 7.07
C LYS A 474 -29.55 10.02 7.41
N PRO A 475 -29.60 8.69 7.65
CA PRO A 475 -28.38 7.91 7.77
C PRO A 475 -27.60 7.89 6.44
N GLY A 476 -26.34 7.49 6.52
CA GLY A 476 -25.46 7.32 5.37
C GLY A 476 -24.39 6.28 5.66
N HIS A 477 -23.73 5.79 4.61
CA HIS A 477 -22.72 4.75 4.75
C HIS A 477 -21.63 4.84 3.70
N ARG A 478 -20.51 4.19 4.01
CA ARG A 478 -19.48 3.79 3.07
C ARG A 478 -19.08 2.36 3.34
N LYS A 479 -19.08 1.52 2.31
CA LYS A 479 -18.76 0.10 2.43
C LYS A 479 -17.61 -0.27 1.52
N ILE A 480 -16.68 -1.08 2.06
CA ILE A 480 -15.45 -1.45 1.35
C ILE A 480 -15.16 -2.94 1.41
N VAL A 481 -14.47 -3.42 0.37
CA VAL A 481 -13.67 -4.65 0.44
C VAL A 481 -12.20 -4.26 0.30
N ALA A 482 -11.38 -4.68 1.25
CA ALA A 482 -9.93 -4.59 1.16
C ALA A 482 -9.32 -5.98 0.94
N LEU A 483 -8.34 -6.04 0.04
CA LEU A 483 -7.59 -7.22 -0.37
C LEU A 483 -6.12 -6.94 -0.13
N PHE A 484 -5.51 -7.61 0.83
CA PHE A 484 -4.08 -7.45 1.11
C PHE A 484 -3.33 -8.64 0.51
N LEU A 485 -2.60 -8.37 -0.58
CA LEU A 485 -1.77 -9.35 -1.26
C LEU A 485 -0.45 -9.49 -0.50
N VAL A 486 -0.21 -10.69 0.03
CA VAL A 486 1.09 -11.10 0.55
C VAL A 486 2.09 -11.15 -0.60
N ASP A 487 3.32 -10.71 -0.36
CA ASP A 487 4.42 -10.77 -1.33
C ASP A 487 4.50 -12.18 -1.96
N PRO A 488 4.29 -12.33 -3.28
CA PRO A 488 4.30 -13.64 -3.91
C PRO A 488 5.66 -14.38 -3.83
N ALA A 489 6.75 -13.69 -3.49
CA ALA A 489 8.06 -14.29 -3.24
C ALA A 489 8.24 -14.78 -1.79
N ILE A 490 7.32 -14.45 -0.87
CA ILE A 490 7.37 -14.84 0.54
C ILE A 490 6.18 -15.74 0.88
N ARG A 491 6.46 -16.92 1.41
CA ARG A 491 5.43 -17.83 1.93
C ARG A 491 5.12 -17.56 3.40
N ARG A 492 3.83 -17.52 3.75
CA ARG A 492 3.32 -17.45 5.12
C ARG A 492 2.34 -18.60 5.42
N PRO A 493 2.22 -19.06 6.68
CA PRO A 493 1.16 -19.98 7.07
C PRO A 493 -0.22 -19.43 6.70
N SER A 494 -1.06 -20.26 6.10
CA SER A 494 -2.35 -19.87 5.53
C SER A 494 -3.47 -20.81 5.96
N THR A 495 -4.71 -20.50 5.55
CA THR A 495 -5.87 -21.38 5.78
C THR A 495 -5.75 -22.75 5.10
N THR A 496 -4.76 -22.98 4.22
CA THR A 496 -4.46 -24.31 3.66
C THR A 496 -3.84 -25.24 4.70
N THR A 497 -3.02 -24.71 5.60
CA THR A 497 -2.32 -25.50 6.63
C THR A 497 -2.90 -25.28 8.03
N VAL A 498 -3.59 -24.17 8.27
CA VAL A 498 -4.31 -23.89 9.52
C VAL A 498 -5.79 -24.24 9.34
N PRO A 499 -6.33 -25.28 10.02
CA PRO A 499 -7.75 -25.61 9.94
C PRO A 499 -8.62 -24.51 10.58
N PRO A 500 -9.93 -24.46 10.28
CA PRO A 500 -10.83 -23.50 10.90
C PRO A 500 -10.72 -23.49 12.43
N GLN A 501 -10.52 -22.30 13.00
CA GLN A 501 -10.36 -22.12 14.44
C GLN A 501 -11.73 -21.95 15.14
N GLN A 502 -12.79 -21.64 14.40
CA GLN A 502 -14.13 -21.36 14.91
C GLN A 502 -14.79 -22.60 15.51
N VAL A 503 -15.15 -22.56 16.80
CA VAL A 503 -15.84 -23.68 17.47
C VAL A 503 -17.22 -23.95 16.85
N ASP A 504 -17.95 -22.89 16.53
CA ASP A 504 -19.29 -22.92 15.94
C ASP A 504 -19.32 -23.56 14.55
N TRP A 505 -18.23 -23.46 13.78
CA TRP A 505 -18.16 -24.09 12.45
C TRP A 505 -18.13 -25.61 12.53
N ARG A 506 -17.71 -26.19 13.66
CA ARG A 506 -17.67 -27.66 13.83
C ARG A 506 -19.03 -28.30 13.66
N ALA A 507 -20.06 -27.75 14.29
CA ALA A 507 -21.42 -28.30 14.22
C ALA A 507 -21.91 -28.33 12.77
N SER A 508 -21.65 -27.25 12.02
CA SER A 508 -21.96 -27.16 10.59
C SER A 508 -21.16 -28.17 9.75
N GLY A 509 -19.87 -28.35 10.04
CA GLY A 509 -19.00 -29.30 9.36
C GLY A 509 -19.36 -30.78 9.63
N ILE A 510 -19.68 -31.12 10.89
CA ILE A 510 -20.18 -32.45 11.28
C ILE A 510 -21.49 -32.73 10.56
N SER A 511 -22.41 -31.77 10.55
CA SER A 511 -23.71 -31.91 9.91
C SER A 511 -23.61 -32.04 8.39
N ALA A 512 -22.67 -31.33 7.77
CA ALA A 512 -22.42 -31.38 6.34
C ALA A 512 -21.78 -32.71 5.88
N ASN A 513 -21.12 -33.46 6.78
CA ASN A 513 -20.55 -34.77 6.48
C ASN A 513 -21.52 -35.90 6.91
N PRO A 514 -22.11 -36.66 5.96
CA PRO A 514 -23.11 -37.68 6.30
C PRO A 514 -22.60 -38.80 7.21
N VAL A 515 -21.29 -39.09 7.19
CA VAL A 515 -20.67 -40.11 8.04
C VAL A 515 -20.52 -39.59 9.46
N LEU A 516 -19.95 -38.40 9.63
CA LEU A 516 -19.80 -37.77 10.94
C LEU A 516 -21.16 -37.48 11.56
N LYS A 517 -22.10 -36.91 10.80
CA LYS A 517 -23.47 -36.67 11.25
C LYS A 517 -24.11 -37.93 11.84
N ARG A 518 -24.07 -39.06 11.12
CA ARG A 518 -24.62 -40.33 11.62
C ARG A 518 -23.91 -40.87 12.86
N GLY A 519 -22.64 -40.53 13.05
CA GLY A 519 -21.88 -40.85 14.26
C GLY A 519 -22.32 -40.00 15.44
N PHE A 520 -22.33 -38.68 15.25
CA PHE A 520 -22.68 -37.70 16.28
C PHE A 520 -24.17 -37.74 16.67
N ASP A 521 -25.07 -38.05 15.74
CA ASP A 521 -26.51 -38.25 16.02
C ASP A 521 -26.77 -39.40 17.03
N LYS A 522 -25.80 -40.28 17.27
CA LYS A 522 -25.89 -41.39 18.23
C LYS A 522 -25.27 -41.08 19.59
N LEU A 523 -24.59 -39.95 19.73
CA LEU A 523 -23.92 -39.54 20.96
C LEU A 523 -24.89 -38.73 21.83
N ALA A 524 -24.83 -38.93 23.14
CA ALA A 524 -25.54 -38.08 24.09
C ALA A 524 -24.90 -36.67 24.11
N PRO A 525 -25.67 -35.60 24.36
CA PRO A 525 -25.14 -34.23 24.41
C PRO A 525 -23.91 -34.09 25.31
N GLU A 526 -23.89 -34.77 26.46
CA GLU A 526 -22.78 -34.72 27.42
C GLU A 526 -21.48 -35.30 26.84
N ILE A 527 -21.57 -36.27 25.93
CA ILE A 527 -20.41 -36.84 25.23
C ILE A 527 -19.91 -35.88 24.16
N ILE A 528 -20.82 -35.19 23.46
CA ILE A 528 -20.46 -34.16 22.48
C ILE A 528 -19.75 -33.01 23.19
N ASP A 529 -20.30 -32.51 24.30
CA ASP A 529 -19.69 -31.47 25.13
C ASP A 529 -18.31 -31.90 25.64
N HIS A 530 -18.17 -33.16 26.06
CA HIS A 530 -16.88 -33.68 26.50
C HIS A 530 -15.86 -33.76 25.35
N ILE A 531 -16.27 -34.23 24.17
CA ILE A 531 -15.41 -34.23 22.97
C ILE A 531 -14.98 -32.80 22.66
N ASP A 532 -15.91 -31.85 22.63
CA ASP A 532 -15.60 -30.45 22.33
C ASP A 532 -14.64 -29.83 23.35
N SER A 533 -14.75 -30.20 24.62
CA SER A 533 -13.82 -29.76 25.68
C SER A 533 -12.39 -30.28 25.52
N MET A 534 -12.19 -31.37 24.79
CA MET A 534 -10.87 -32.00 24.58
C MET A 534 -10.18 -31.54 23.28
N ILE A 535 -10.89 -30.87 22.36
CA ILE A 535 -10.30 -30.48 21.08
C ILE A 535 -9.46 -29.22 21.25
N GLU A 536 -8.15 -29.37 21.04
CA GLU A 536 -7.21 -28.25 20.99
C GLU A 536 -7.29 -27.46 19.66
N GLY A 537 -6.78 -26.23 19.66
CA GLY A 537 -6.59 -25.41 18.45
C GLY A 537 -7.81 -24.61 17.99
N SER A 538 -8.98 -24.78 18.61
CA SER A 538 -10.16 -23.94 18.35
C SER A 538 -10.27 -22.73 19.27
N MET A 539 -11.20 -21.83 18.94
CA MET A 539 -11.46 -20.56 19.61
C MET A 539 -12.95 -20.32 19.67
N THR A 540 -13.46 -20.02 20.86
CA THR A 540 -14.81 -19.46 20.98
C THR A 540 -14.81 -18.03 20.43
N ARG A 541 -15.98 -17.53 20.03
CA ARG A 541 -16.15 -16.13 19.60
C ARG A 541 -15.61 -15.14 20.63
N LYS A 542 -15.95 -15.34 21.90
CA LYS A 542 -15.49 -14.50 23.03
C LYS A 542 -13.97 -14.51 23.19
N GLU A 543 -13.34 -15.67 23.02
CA GLU A 543 -11.88 -15.79 23.07
C GLU A 543 -11.23 -15.08 21.88
N ALA A 544 -11.76 -15.23 20.67
CA ALA A 544 -11.28 -14.54 19.49
C ALA A 544 -11.40 -13.01 19.61
N GLU A 545 -12.48 -12.51 20.22
CA GLU A 545 -12.66 -11.09 20.52
C GLU A 545 -11.66 -10.57 21.55
N ALA A 546 -11.32 -11.38 22.57
CA ALA A 546 -10.28 -11.02 23.53
C ALA A 546 -8.91 -10.91 22.85
N TYR A 547 -8.52 -11.90 22.03
CA TYR A 547 -7.27 -11.81 21.26
C TYR A 547 -7.27 -10.66 20.26
N ARG A 548 -8.42 -10.34 19.65
CA ARG A 548 -8.55 -9.17 18.78
C ARG A 548 -8.21 -7.88 19.53
N LEU A 549 -8.70 -7.71 20.75
CA LEU A 549 -8.38 -6.51 21.55
C LEU A 549 -6.88 -6.43 21.84
N GLU A 550 -6.26 -7.54 22.22
CA GLU A 550 -4.81 -7.59 22.47
C GLU A 550 -3.99 -7.32 21.19
N LEU A 551 -4.41 -7.88 20.06
CA LEU A 551 -3.80 -7.62 18.75
C LEU A 551 -3.97 -6.15 18.35
N MET A 552 -5.13 -5.53 18.59
CA MET A 552 -5.36 -4.10 18.33
C MET A 552 -4.48 -3.21 19.20
N ASP A 553 -4.28 -3.56 20.47
CA ASP A 553 -3.36 -2.85 21.36
C ASP A 553 -1.91 -2.95 20.87
N GLU A 554 -1.47 -4.16 20.49
CA GLU A 554 -0.16 -4.38 19.89
C GLU A 554 0.02 -3.57 18.61
N ARG A 555 -0.99 -3.56 17.72
CA ARG A 555 -0.94 -2.80 16.47
C ARG A 555 -0.95 -1.30 16.68
N THR A 556 -1.71 -0.81 17.64
CA THR A 556 -1.70 0.62 17.97
C THR A 556 -0.32 1.06 18.44
N ALA A 557 0.31 0.27 19.32
CA ALA A 557 1.66 0.53 19.80
C ALA A 557 2.70 0.40 18.67
N PHE A 558 2.57 -0.61 17.81
CA PHE A 558 3.40 -0.78 16.63
C PHE A 558 3.28 0.41 15.68
N THR A 559 2.06 0.83 15.31
CA THR A 559 1.84 1.95 14.40
C THR A 559 2.49 3.23 14.92
N ALA A 560 2.30 3.56 16.19
CA ALA A 560 2.95 4.72 16.80
C ALA A 560 4.48 4.63 16.72
N LYS A 561 5.04 3.47 17.07
CA LYS A 561 6.47 3.23 17.07
C LYS A 561 7.08 3.20 15.66
N ASN A 562 6.38 2.63 14.69
CA ASN A 562 6.82 2.61 13.29
C ASN A 562 6.71 3.99 12.65
N ASP A 563 5.73 4.80 13.08
CA ASP A 563 5.69 6.19 12.69
C ASP A 563 6.92 6.93 13.23
N GLU A 564 7.24 6.76 14.51
CA GLU A 564 8.39 7.41 15.16
C GLU A 564 9.76 6.92 14.64
N GLU A 565 9.99 5.60 14.61
CA GLU A 565 11.31 4.98 14.33
C GLU A 565 11.56 4.71 12.83
N PHE A 566 10.55 4.80 11.96
CA PHE A 566 10.72 4.58 10.52
C PHE A 566 10.26 5.79 9.71
N PHE A 567 8.96 6.11 9.74
CA PHE A 567 8.42 7.15 8.86
C PHE A 567 8.90 8.55 9.24
N LEU A 568 8.95 8.89 10.51
CA LEU A 568 9.35 10.21 11.02
C LEU A 568 10.83 10.26 11.42
N SER A 569 11.63 9.31 10.93
CA SER A 569 13.08 9.33 11.17
C SER A 569 13.67 10.64 10.65
N THR A 570 14.51 11.26 11.47
CA THR A 570 15.13 12.54 11.15
C THR A 570 16.51 12.33 10.51
N PHE A 571 17.08 13.40 9.98
CA PHE A 571 18.47 13.43 9.50
C PHE A 571 19.24 14.58 10.16
N SER A 572 20.57 14.47 10.16
CA SER A 572 21.47 15.44 10.78
C SER A 572 22.38 16.07 9.72
N LEU A 573 22.36 17.40 9.63
CA LEU A 573 23.26 18.16 8.74
C LEU A 573 24.74 18.10 9.21
N CYS A 574 25.01 17.55 10.40
CA CYS A 574 26.35 17.46 11.00
C CYS A 574 27.10 16.16 10.62
N GLU A 575 26.42 15.16 10.05
CA GLU A 575 26.95 13.80 9.86
C GLU A 575 27.44 13.50 8.43
N HIS A 576 27.46 14.52 7.55
CA HIS A 576 27.93 14.41 6.16
C HIS A 576 29.40 14.82 5.98
#